data_AF-A0A929CY03-F1
#
_entry.id   AF-A0A929CY03-F1
#
_cell.length_a   1.000
_cell.length_b   1.000
_cell.length_c   1.000
_cell.angle_alpha   90.00
_cell.angle_beta   90.00
_cell.angle_gamma   90.00
#
_symmetry.space_group_name_H-M   'P 1'
#
loop_
_entity.id
_entity.type
_entity.pdbx_description
1 polymer ?
#
loop_
_entity_poly.entity_id
_entity_poly.type
_entity_poly.pdbx_seq_one_letter_code
_entity_poly.pdbx_strand_id
1 'polypeptide(L)'
;MTAPVYEKLTETLSLKAGPLPAFKCPEFYAVLEELFTPEEAELAAKMPLSPIVAETFARETAGGDPKDVERLLETMADKGLIFAGESEGIRHYSLMPLFPGIFEMQFMRGEVNDRTKKLARLFQDFYIAMLGLKEGTAPPAIPTFPFARVVTVEQEIPAGVDIYPYDKASEYIRNADCISVGICYCRHWGELLGRPCDKPKDTCMFFGPMAKFIAKRGFGRLLSKEEALKVLDHAEKAGLVHCSSNIGEDIEFMCNCCSCHCGILQSIKSAAVPSGGATSGFMVMVDEE
;
A
#
# COMPACT_ATOMS: atom_id res chain seq x y z
N MET A 1 -16.08 25.70 4.77
CA MET A 1 -16.77 25.05 3.62
C MET A 1 -15.68 24.46 2.76
N THR A 2 -15.73 23.16 2.50
CA THR A 2 -14.76 22.47 1.65
C THR A 2 -14.86 22.97 0.22
N ALA A 3 -13.74 23.14 -0.47
CA ALA A 3 -13.75 23.56 -1.87
C ALA A 3 -14.38 22.46 -2.76
N PRO A 4 -15.23 22.82 -3.76
CA PRO A 4 -15.91 21.83 -4.63
C PRO A 4 -14.98 20.85 -5.35
N VAL A 5 -13.70 21.22 -5.51
CA VAL A 5 -12.68 20.36 -6.13
C VAL A 5 -12.40 19.09 -5.34
N TYR A 6 -12.41 19.15 -4.00
CA TYR A 6 -12.13 17.98 -3.17
C TYR A 6 -13.31 17.00 -3.13
N GLU A 7 -14.53 17.47 -3.38
CA GLU A 7 -15.68 16.59 -3.58
C GLU A 7 -15.53 15.75 -4.85
N LYS A 8 -15.12 16.38 -5.96
CA LYS A 8 -14.85 15.70 -7.23
C LYS A 8 -13.69 14.70 -7.10
N LEU A 9 -12.60 15.11 -6.43
CA LEU A 9 -11.48 14.21 -6.17
C LEU A 9 -11.92 13.00 -5.33
N THR A 10 -12.79 13.20 -4.34
CA THR A 10 -13.35 12.11 -3.55
C THR A 10 -14.08 11.11 -4.44
N GLU A 11 -14.95 11.58 -5.36
CA GLU A 11 -15.65 10.71 -6.31
C GLU A 11 -14.68 9.90 -7.18
N THR A 12 -13.62 10.53 -7.70
CA THR A 12 -12.59 9.84 -8.49
C THR A 12 -11.85 8.79 -7.66
N LEU A 13 -11.49 9.09 -6.41
CA LEU A 13 -10.87 8.14 -5.49
C LEU A 13 -11.82 7.01 -5.07
N SER A 14 -13.12 7.27 -4.97
CA SER A 14 -14.13 6.23 -4.74
C SER A 14 -14.25 5.27 -5.92
N LEU A 15 -14.10 5.75 -7.15
CA LEU A 15 -14.10 4.89 -8.35
C LEU A 15 -12.81 4.08 -8.51
N LYS A 16 -11.67 4.62 -8.04
CA LYS A 16 -10.38 3.92 -7.97
C LYS A 16 -10.22 3.06 -6.72
N ALA A 17 -11.26 2.94 -5.90
CA ALA A 17 -11.15 2.38 -4.57
C ALA A 17 -10.50 0.98 -4.62
N GLY A 18 -9.40 0.83 -3.87
CA GLY A 18 -8.97 -0.47 -3.41
C GLY A 18 -9.98 -1.05 -2.41
N PRO A 19 -9.59 -1.99 -1.53
CA PRO A 19 -10.53 -2.67 -0.64
C PRO A 19 -11.29 -1.75 0.33
N LEU A 20 -10.86 -0.49 0.55
CA LEU A 20 -11.57 0.49 1.38
C LEU A 20 -12.05 1.69 0.56
N PRO A 21 -13.36 2.03 0.61
CA PRO A 21 -13.92 3.11 -0.19
C PRO A 21 -13.51 4.48 0.37
N ALA A 22 -13.13 5.40 -0.50
CA ALA A 22 -13.18 6.83 -0.19
C ALA A 22 -14.66 7.27 -0.14
N PHE A 23 -15.03 8.13 0.81
CA PHE A 23 -16.39 8.66 0.92
C PHE A 23 -16.38 10.11 1.41
N LYS A 24 -17.47 10.82 1.11
CA LYS A 24 -17.62 12.24 1.42
C LYS A 24 -17.86 12.42 2.93
N CYS A 25 -16.84 12.88 3.65
CA CYS A 25 -16.98 13.34 5.04
C CYS A 25 -15.96 14.45 5.36
N PRO A 26 -16.23 15.29 6.38
CA PRO A 26 -15.32 16.37 6.78
C PRO A 26 -13.89 15.89 7.09
N GLU A 27 -13.75 14.72 7.72
CA GLU A 27 -12.46 14.13 8.08
C GLU A 27 -11.66 13.75 6.83
N PHE A 28 -12.33 13.21 5.80
CA PHE A 28 -11.65 12.88 4.54
C PHE A 28 -11.22 14.12 3.78
N TYR A 29 -12.05 15.17 3.77
CA TYR A 29 -11.67 16.43 3.15
C TYR A 29 -10.46 17.07 3.82
N ALA A 30 -10.35 16.99 5.15
CA ALA A 30 -9.16 17.46 5.85
C ALA A 30 -7.89 16.69 5.45
N VAL A 31 -8.01 15.37 5.17
CA VAL A 31 -6.91 14.59 4.59
C VAL A 31 -6.55 15.09 3.20
N LEU A 32 -7.53 15.28 2.31
CA LEU A 32 -7.28 15.75 0.94
C LEU A 32 -6.64 17.14 0.90
N GLU A 33 -7.10 18.07 1.74
CA GLU A 33 -6.56 19.44 1.84
C GLU A 33 -5.10 19.47 2.34
N GLU A 34 -4.67 18.48 3.12
CA GLU A 34 -3.27 18.36 3.57
C GLU A 34 -2.36 17.69 2.51
N LEU A 35 -2.95 16.88 1.63
CA LEU A 35 -2.22 16.10 0.62
C LEU A 35 -2.10 16.83 -0.73
N PHE A 36 -3.20 17.43 -1.19
CA PHE A 36 -3.31 18.05 -2.50
C PHE A 36 -3.46 19.56 -2.38
N THR A 37 -2.77 20.29 -3.25
CA THR A 37 -3.18 21.67 -3.54
C THR A 37 -4.50 21.64 -4.34
N PRO A 38 -5.26 22.75 -4.40
CA PRO A 38 -6.46 22.82 -5.23
C PRO A 38 -6.20 22.50 -6.71
N GLU A 39 -5.04 22.91 -7.24
CA GLU A 39 -4.62 22.64 -8.61
C GLU A 39 -4.32 21.14 -8.83
N GLU A 40 -3.60 20.51 -7.90
CA GLU A 40 -3.33 19.07 -7.93
C GLU A 40 -4.62 18.25 -7.81
N ALA A 41 -5.54 18.68 -6.94
CA ALA A 41 -6.83 18.03 -6.77
C ALA A 41 -7.70 18.11 -8.03
N GLU A 42 -7.67 19.25 -8.73
CA GLU A 42 -8.39 19.41 -10.00
C GLU A 42 -7.82 18.52 -11.09
N LEU A 43 -6.48 18.45 -11.19
CA LEU A 43 -5.82 17.56 -12.14
C LEU A 43 -6.12 16.08 -11.82
N ALA A 44 -5.97 15.68 -10.55
CA ALA A 44 -6.22 14.33 -10.07
C ALA A 44 -7.66 13.87 -10.32
N ALA A 45 -8.64 14.75 -10.09
CA ALA A 45 -10.05 14.45 -10.33
C ALA A 45 -10.37 14.14 -11.80
N LYS A 46 -9.57 14.68 -12.72
CA LYS A 46 -9.68 14.45 -14.18
C LYS A 46 -8.93 13.21 -14.66
N MET A 47 -8.06 12.61 -13.85
CA MET A 47 -7.28 11.45 -14.26
C MET A 47 -8.16 10.20 -14.45
N PRO A 48 -8.03 9.47 -15.57
CA PRO A 48 -8.78 8.24 -15.79
C PRO A 48 -8.28 7.09 -14.90
N LEU A 49 -9.00 5.96 -14.96
CA LEU A 49 -8.60 4.74 -14.26
C LEU A 49 -7.29 4.16 -14.81
N SER A 50 -7.12 4.21 -16.14
CA SER A 50 -5.94 3.74 -16.84
C SER A 50 -4.72 4.67 -16.68
N PRO A 51 -3.50 4.15 -16.89
CA PRO A 51 -2.32 4.99 -16.98
C PRO A 51 -2.43 6.04 -18.10
N ILE A 52 -1.85 7.21 -17.86
CA ILE A 52 -1.82 8.33 -18.81
C ILE A 52 -0.39 8.71 -19.19
N VAL A 53 -0.24 9.33 -20.36
CA VAL A 53 0.96 10.05 -20.78
C VAL A 53 0.67 11.54 -20.68
N ALA A 54 1.59 12.32 -20.10
CA ALA A 54 1.38 13.74 -19.77
C ALA A 54 0.94 14.57 -20.99
N GLU A 55 1.59 14.37 -22.14
CA GLU A 55 1.29 15.10 -23.38
C GLU A 55 -0.14 14.88 -23.87
N THR A 56 -0.56 13.62 -23.98
CA THR A 56 -1.91 13.25 -24.42
C THR A 56 -2.96 13.75 -23.43
N PHE A 57 -2.73 13.55 -22.14
CA PHE A 57 -3.64 13.98 -21.08
C PHE A 57 -3.80 15.50 -21.00
N ALA A 58 -2.72 16.25 -21.20
CA ALA A 58 -2.75 17.71 -21.25
C ALA A 58 -3.67 18.22 -22.37
N ARG A 59 -3.53 17.63 -23.58
CA ARG A 59 -4.33 17.99 -24.76
C ARG A 59 -5.81 17.65 -24.60
N GLU A 60 -6.14 16.52 -24.00
CA GLU A 60 -7.50 15.98 -23.95
C GLU A 60 -8.34 16.50 -22.78
N THR A 61 -7.71 16.89 -21.67
CA THR A 61 -8.47 17.12 -20.43
C THR A 61 -8.03 18.35 -19.65
N ALA A 62 -6.73 18.66 -19.62
CA ALA A 62 -6.23 19.80 -18.85
C ALA A 62 -6.33 21.12 -19.64
N GLY A 63 -6.28 21.08 -20.97
CA GLY A 63 -6.23 22.28 -21.83
C GLY A 63 -5.01 23.18 -21.57
N GLY A 64 -4.03 22.69 -20.80
CA GLY A 64 -2.83 23.39 -20.39
C GLY A 64 -1.58 22.94 -21.17
N ASP A 65 -0.45 23.61 -20.92
CA ASP A 65 0.85 23.23 -21.49
C ASP A 65 1.24 21.82 -21.00
N PRO A 66 1.54 20.86 -21.90
CA PRO A 66 2.08 19.54 -21.54
C PRO A 66 3.20 19.57 -20.50
N LYS A 67 4.09 20.57 -20.56
CA LYS A 67 5.21 20.69 -19.61
C LYS A 67 4.75 21.05 -18.21
N ASP A 68 3.74 21.90 -18.09
CA ASP A 68 3.17 22.27 -16.79
C ASP A 68 2.42 21.09 -16.16
N VAL A 69 1.66 20.35 -16.98
CA VAL A 69 0.98 19.12 -16.55
C VAL A 69 1.99 18.08 -16.08
N GLU A 70 3.06 17.84 -16.84
CA GLU A 70 4.11 16.91 -16.46
C GLU A 70 4.78 17.31 -15.13
N ARG A 71 5.12 18.60 -14.97
CA ARG A 71 5.70 19.12 -13.72
C ARG A 71 4.77 18.89 -12.52
N LEU A 72 3.46 19.09 -12.70
CA LEU A 72 2.48 18.86 -11.64
C LEU A 72 2.35 17.37 -11.30
N LEU A 73 2.30 16.50 -12.31
CA LEU A 73 2.29 15.04 -12.13
C LEU A 73 3.55 14.56 -11.39
N GLU A 74 4.73 15.03 -11.77
CA GLU A 74 5.99 14.69 -11.10
C GLU A 74 6.01 15.16 -9.64
N THR A 75 5.47 16.36 -9.35
CA THR A 75 5.31 16.85 -7.96
C THR A 75 4.36 15.95 -7.15
N MET A 76 3.24 15.54 -7.74
CA MET A 76 2.30 14.61 -7.11
C MET A 76 2.92 13.22 -6.89
N ALA A 77 3.80 12.78 -7.80
CA ALA A 77 4.53 11.52 -7.68
C ALA A 77 5.56 11.57 -6.55
N ASP A 78 6.26 12.70 -6.37
CA ASP A 78 7.18 12.92 -5.24
C ASP A 78 6.44 12.93 -3.89
N LYS A 79 5.19 13.40 -3.87
CA LYS A 79 4.28 13.33 -2.71
C LYS A 79 3.66 11.94 -2.49
N GLY A 80 3.80 11.02 -3.46
CA GLY A 80 3.23 9.68 -3.38
C GLY A 80 1.71 9.66 -3.55
N LEU A 81 1.17 10.61 -4.29
CA LEU A 81 -0.25 10.70 -4.62
C LEU A 81 -0.57 9.93 -5.91
N ILE A 82 0.42 9.82 -6.80
CA ILE A 82 0.32 9.08 -8.06
C ILE A 82 1.55 8.19 -8.23
N PHE A 83 1.36 7.08 -8.95
CA PHE A 83 2.46 6.25 -9.44
C PHE A 83 3.03 6.86 -10.73
N ALA A 84 4.35 6.80 -10.88
CA ALA A 84 5.06 7.17 -12.10
C ALA A 84 5.98 6.01 -12.53
N GLY A 85 5.65 5.39 -13.66
CA GLY A 85 6.39 4.29 -14.24
C GLY A 85 6.93 4.62 -15.63
N GLU A 86 7.86 3.82 -16.12
CA GLU A 86 8.36 3.94 -17.48
C GLU A 86 8.27 2.58 -18.17
N SER A 87 7.68 2.57 -19.37
CA SER A 87 7.56 1.39 -20.22
C SER A 87 7.89 1.81 -21.64
N GLU A 88 8.77 1.06 -22.30
CA GLU A 88 9.22 1.34 -23.68
C GLU A 88 9.75 2.79 -23.88
N GLY A 89 10.38 3.36 -22.86
CA GLY A 89 10.90 4.74 -22.86
C GLY A 89 9.81 5.81 -22.71
N ILE A 90 8.56 5.43 -22.52
CA ILE A 90 7.43 6.35 -22.32
C ILE A 90 7.06 6.40 -20.84
N ARG A 91 6.96 7.62 -20.30
CA ARG A 91 6.57 7.88 -18.92
C ARG A 91 5.06 7.83 -18.76
N HIS A 92 4.61 7.00 -17.83
CA HIS A 92 3.20 6.78 -17.53
C HIS A 92 2.89 7.17 -16.09
N TYR A 93 1.71 7.76 -15.89
CA TYR A 93 1.24 8.19 -14.58
C TYR A 93 -0.12 7.58 -14.25
N SER A 94 -0.35 7.26 -12.97
CA SER A 94 -1.63 6.73 -12.51
C SER A 94 -1.94 7.23 -11.12
N LEU A 95 -3.12 7.82 -10.92
CA LEU A 95 -3.60 8.17 -9.59
C LEU A 95 -3.69 6.90 -8.73
N MET A 96 -3.04 6.92 -7.57
CA MET A 96 -3.04 5.79 -6.65
C MET A 96 -4.39 5.69 -5.92
N PRO A 97 -4.85 4.48 -5.57
CA PRO A 97 -5.96 4.32 -4.63
C PRO A 97 -5.61 4.92 -3.27
N LEU A 98 -6.63 5.21 -2.46
CA LEU A 98 -6.41 5.68 -1.09
C LEU A 98 -5.75 4.60 -0.22
N PHE A 99 -6.30 3.38 -0.27
CA PHE A 99 -5.83 2.19 0.44
C PHE A 99 -5.94 0.95 -0.45
N PRO A 100 -4.86 0.18 -0.66
CA PRO A 100 -3.46 0.59 -0.52
C PRO A 100 -3.06 1.58 -1.63
N GLY A 101 -2.17 2.52 -1.32
CA GLY A 101 -1.63 3.52 -2.23
C GLY A 101 -1.20 4.77 -1.48
N ILE A 102 -2.01 5.83 -1.57
CA ILE A 102 -1.69 7.16 -1.03
C ILE A 102 -1.32 7.10 0.45
N PHE A 103 -2.10 6.36 1.26
CA PHE A 103 -1.88 6.25 2.71
C PHE A 103 -0.47 5.73 3.05
N GLU A 104 -0.08 4.62 2.44
CA GLU A 104 1.22 3.97 2.62
C GLU A 104 2.36 4.94 2.34
N MET A 105 2.29 5.62 1.19
CA MET A 105 3.33 6.53 0.73
C MET A 105 3.58 7.69 1.70
N GLN A 106 2.58 8.11 2.47
CA GLN A 106 2.73 9.19 3.45
C GLN A 106 3.60 8.81 4.65
N PHE A 107 3.73 7.52 4.95
CA PHE A 107 4.45 7.05 6.14
C PHE A 107 5.67 6.19 5.81
N MET A 108 5.91 5.83 4.55
CA MET A 108 7.07 5.01 4.16
C MET A 108 8.43 5.70 4.26
N ARG A 109 8.47 7.05 4.27
CA ARG A 109 9.73 7.81 4.44
C ARG A 109 10.31 7.72 5.86
N GLY A 110 9.52 7.31 6.86
CA GLY A 110 9.98 7.21 8.25
C GLY A 110 10.23 8.55 8.96
N GLU A 111 9.75 9.67 8.40
CA GLU A 111 9.95 10.99 8.96
C GLU A 111 9.04 11.26 10.17
N VAL A 112 9.64 11.76 11.26
CA VAL A 112 8.91 12.17 12.47
C VAL A 112 9.00 13.70 12.61
N ASN A 113 7.99 14.40 12.11
CA ASN A 113 7.88 15.85 12.18
C ASN A 113 6.42 16.29 12.39
N ASP A 114 6.16 17.58 12.55
CA ASP A 114 4.82 18.09 12.85
C ASP A 114 3.82 17.80 11.73
N ARG A 115 4.27 17.81 10.48
CA ARG A 115 3.44 17.48 9.32
C ARG A 115 3.06 16.00 9.32
N THR A 116 4.01 15.08 9.50
CA THR A 116 3.70 13.64 9.52
C THR A 116 2.83 13.26 10.70
N LYS A 117 3.02 13.88 11.87
CA LYS A 117 2.12 13.73 13.02
C LYS A 117 0.72 14.27 12.76
N LYS A 118 0.59 15.41 12.05
CA LYS A 118 -0.71 15.96 11.64
C LYS A 118 -1.43 15.00 10.70
N LEU A 119 -0.76 14.55 9.64
CA LEU A 119 -1.29 13.56 8.70
C LEU A 119 -1.71 12.26 9.40
N ALA A 120 -0.89 11.76 10.32
CA ALA A 120 -1.23 10.57 11.10
C ALA A 120 -2.55 10.72 11.87
N ARG A 121 -2.79 11.88 12.49
CA ARG A 121 -4.06 12.18 13.19
C ARG A 121 -5.23 12.33 12.22
N LEU A 122 -5.06 13.03 11.11
CA LEU A 122 -6.12 13.18 10.09
C LEU A 122 -6.58 11.82 9.55
N PHE A 123 -5.64 10.93 9.22
CA PHE A 123 -5.98 9.56 8.82
C PHE A 123 -6.62 8.75 9.97
N GLN A 124 -6.23 8.98 11.22
CA GLN A 124 -6.84 8.33 12.38
C GLN A 124 -8.29 8.77 12.58
N ASP A 125 -8.57 10.07 12.41
CA ASP A 125 -9.91 10.64 12.49
C ASP A 125 -10.79 10.12 11.34
N PHE A 126 -10.25 10.09 10.11
CA PHE A 126 -10.94 9.49 8.97
C PHE A 126 -11.24 8.00 9.18
N TYR A 127 -10.27 7.24 9.72
CA TYR A 127 -10.47 5.84 10.05
C TYR A 127 -11.57 5.63 11.11
N ILE A 128 -11.62 6.48 12.15
CA ILE A 128 -12.68 6.45 13.17
C ILE A 128 -14.03 6.79 12.54
N ALA A 129 -14.10 7.80 11.67
CA ALA A 129 -15.32 8.17 10.96
C ALA A 129 -15.83 7.01 10.08
N MET A 130 -14.93 6.31 9.39
CA MET A 130 -15.25 5.12 8.60
C MET A 130 -15.81 3.97 9.46
N LEU A 131 -15.23 3.70 10.63
CA LEU A 131 -15.75 2.70 11.58
C LEU A 131 -17.08 3.11 12.21
N GLY A 132 -17.32 4.43 12.35
CA GLY A 132 -18.55 5.00 12.90
C GLY A 132 -19.73 5.05 11.93
N LEU A 133 -19.54 4.67 10.67
CA LEU A 133 -20.64 4.48 9.70
C LEU A 133 -21.54 3.34 10.19
N LYS A 134 -22.63 3.71 10.85
CA LYS A 134 -23.58 2.80 11.52
C LYS A 134 -24.17 1.73 10.59
N GLU A 135 -24.47 0.59 11.20
CA GLU A 135 -25.34 -0.50 10.71
C GLU A 135 -26.51 0.05 9.87
N GLY A 136 -26.54 -0.27 8.57
CA GLY A 136 -27.64 0.09 7.66
C GLY A 136 -27.20 0.71 6.33
N THR A 137 -26.00 1.26 6.25
CA THR A 137 -25.30 1.34 4.95
C THR A 137 -24.85 -0.05 4.59
N ALA A 138 -25.15 -0.51 3.37
CA ALA A 138 -24.62 -1.79 2.87
C ALA A 138 -23.12 -1.85 3.24
N PRO A 139 -22.66 -2.95 3.87
CA PRO A 139 -21.23 -3.06 4.17
C PRO A 139 -20.50 -2.75 2.88
N PRO A 140 -19.41 -1.95 2.91
CA PRO A 140 -18.49 -1.89 1.79
C PRO A 140 -18.29 -3.34 1.36
N ALA A 141 -18.50 -3.64 0.08
CA ALA A 141 -18.26 -4.97 -0.44
C ALA A 141 -16.77 -5.24 -0.25
N ILE A 142 -16.39 -5.70 0.95
CA ILE A 142 -15.09 -6.27 1.22
C ILE A 142 -15.05 -7.42 0.22
N PRO A 143 -14.11 -7.39 -0.74
CA PRO A 143 -14.01 -8.46 -1.71
C PRO A 143 -14.06 -9.78 -0.96
N THR A 144 -14.89 -10.71 -1.41
CA THR A 144 -15.04 -12.06 -0.84
C THR A 144 -13.75 -12.89 -0.94
N PHE A 145 -12.68 -12.29 -1.47
CA PHE A 145 -11.33 -12.83 -1.54
C PHE A 145 -10.38 -11.95 -0.73
N PRO A 146 -9.53 -12.53 0.13
CA PRO A 146 -8.55 -11.78 0.90
C PRO A 146 -7.58 -11.07 -0.06
N PHE A 147 -7.52 -9.73 0.03
CA PHE A 147 -6.63 -8.88 -0.78
C PHE A 147 -5.15 -9.24 -0.58
N ALA A 148 -4.81 -9.69 0.63
CA ALA A 148 -3.47 -10.15 0.97
C ALA A 148 -3.48 -11.62 1.38
N ARG A 149 -2.44 -12.37 1.01
CA ARG A 149 -2.16 -13.73 1.47
C ARG A 149 -0.92 -13.75 2.35
N VAL A 150 -0.84 -14.77 3.22
CA VAL A 150 0.34 -15.03 4.05
C VAL A 150 1.36 -15.81 3.22
N VAL A 151 2.59 -15.31 3.13
CA VAL A 151 3.72 -16.04 2.56
C VAL A 151 4.38 -16.85 3.68
N THR A 152 4.73 -18.10 3.43
CA THR A 152 5.25 -18.98 4.49
C THR A 152 6.67 -18.57 4.93
N VAL A 153 6.95 -18.75 6.23
CA VAL A 153 8.29 -18.54 6.82
C VAL A 153 9.18 -19.74 6.48
N GLU A 154 10.43 -19.48 6.09
CA GLU A 154 11.38 -20.54 5.76
C GLU A 154 12.18 -20.96 7.00
N GLN A 155 11.65 -21.89 7.80
CA GLN A 155 12.43 -22.54 8.88
C GLN A 155 13.17 -23.78 8.37
N GLU A 156 14.34 -24.11 8.94
CA GLU A 156 14.93 -25.45 8.81
C GLU A 156 13.97 -26.45 9.47
N ILE A 157 13.28 -27.22 8.64
CA ILE A 157 12.35 -28.25 9.09
C ILE A 157 13.15 -29.53 9.35
N PRO A 158 12.81 -30.30 10.40
CA PRO A 158 13.38 -31.63 10.59
C PRO A 158 13.34 -32.45 9.29
N ALA A 159 14.44 -33.13 8.97
CA ALA A 159 14.54 -33.96 7.78
C ALA A 159 13.36 -34.95 7.71
N GLY A 160 12.60 -34.93 6.61
CA GLY A 160 11.44 -35.80 6.38
C GLY A 160 10.08 -35.09 6.26
N VAL A 161 10.03 -33.76 6.37
CA VAL A 161 8.82 -32.98 6.07
C VAL A 161 9.02 -32.20 4.77
N ASP A 162 8.33 -32.63 3.72
CA ASP A 162 8.29 -31.91 2.45
C ASP A 162 7.26 -30.76 2.55
N ILE A 163 7.73 -29.53 2.67
CA ILE A 163 6.90 -28.36 2.36
C ILE A 163 6.86 -28.21 0.85
N TYR A 164 5.69 -28.49 0.29
CA TYR A 164 5.42 -28.25 -1.13
C TYR A 164 5.40 -26.73 -1.42
N PRO A 165 6.08 -26.27 -2.48
CA PRO A 165 6.53 -24.90 -2.67
C PRO A 165 5.47 -24.03 -3.33
N TYR A 166 4.29 -23.88 -2.74
CA TYR A 166 3.35 -22.89 -3.30
C TYR A 166 3.85 -21.45 -3.07
N ASP A 167 4.62 -21.19 -1.99
CA ASP A 167 5.06 -19.83 -1.64
C ASP A 167 6.30 -19.78 -0.73
N LYS A 168 7.49 -19.68 -1.35
CA LYS A 168 8.75 -19.38 -0.65
C LYS A 168 9.10 -17.90 -0.81
N ALA A 169 9.13 -17.17 0.31
CA ALA A 169 9.46 -15.74 0.30
C ALA A 169 10.84 -15.47 -0.35
N SER A 170 11.81 -16.36 -0.16
CA SER A 170 13.14 -16.21 -0.74
C SER A 170 13.16 -16.41 -2.26
N GLU A 171 12.23 -17.15 -2.84
CA GLU A 171 12.16 -17.35 -4.30
C GLU A 171 11.72 -16.06 -5.01
N TYR A 172 10.77 -15.30 -4.44
CA TYR A 172 10.42 -13.97 -4.94
C TYR A 172 11.63 -13.04 -4.97
N ILE A 173 12.45 -13.05 -3.93
CA ILE A 173 13.68 -12.27 -3.85
C ILE A 173 14.69 -12.73 -4.91
N ARG A 174 14.86 -14.05 -5.08
CA ARG A 174 15.81 -14.61 -6.05
C ARG A 174 15.40 -14.34 -7.49
N ASN A 175 14.10 -14.30 -7.79
CA ASN A 175 13.58 -14.12 -9.14
C ASN A 175 13.36 -12.64 -9.50
N ALA A 176 13.28 -11.74 -8.52
CA ALA A 176 13.06 -10.32 -8.80
C ALA A 176 14.23 -9.65 -9.53
N ASP A 177 13.89 -8.81 -10.51
CA ASP A 177 14.84 -7.95 -11.22
C ASP A 177 15.28 -6.73 -10.41
N CYS A 178 14.38 -6.20 -9.58
CA CYS A 178 14.61 -5.01 -8.78
C CYS A 178 13.89 -5.13 -7.46
N ILE A 179 14.59 -4.78 -6.38
CA ILE A 179 14.09 -4.87 -5.02
C ILE A 179 14.39 -3.54 -4.32
N SER A 180 13.43 -3.03 -3.57
CA SER A 180 13.65 -1.94 -2.63
C SER A 180 13.02 -2.26 -1.28
N VAL A 181 13.52 -1.60 -0.24
CA VAL A 181 12.97 -1.67 1.12
C VAL A 181 12.52 -0.30 1.56
N GLY A 182 11.34 -0.25 2.17
CA GLY A 182 10.77 0.93 2.80
C GLY A 182 10.46 0.70 4.27
N ILE A 183 10.16 1.78 4.97
CA ILE A 183 9.70 1.71 6.36
C ILE A 183 8.27 1.14 6.37
N CYS A 184 7.99 0.24 7.32
CA CYS A 184 6.66 -0.27 7.58
C CYS A 184 5.74 0.87 8.00
N TYR A 185 4.93 1.33 7.04
CA TYR A 185 4.00 2.46 7.21
C TYR A 185 3.05 2.24 8.39
N CYS A 186 2.59 1.02 8.65
CA CYS A 186 1.71 0.72 9.78
C CYS A 186 2.38 0.98 11.14
N ARG A 187 3.61 0.50 11.32
CA ARG A 187 4.37 0.70 12.57
C ARG A 187 4.75 2.17 12.75
N HIS A 188 5.16 2.83 11.67
CA HIS A 188 5.49 4.24 11.69
C HIS A 188 4.27 5.13 11.98
N TRP A 189 3.11 4.81 11.39
CA TRP A 189 1.86 5.49 11.72
C TRP A 189 1.49 5.34 13.20
N GLY A 190 1.67 4.14 13.77
CA GLY A 190 1.52 3.91 15.21
C GLY A 190 2.43 4.77 16.07
N GLU A 191 3.72 4.85 15.73
CA GLU A 191 4.71 5.70 16.40
C GLU A 191 4.33 7.18 16.36
N LEU A 192 3.87 7.70 15.22
CA LEU A 192 3.40 9.09 15.07
C LEU A 192 2.17 9.40 15.94
N LEU A 193 1.41 8.38 16.32
CA LEU A 193 0.27 8.45 17.22
C LEU A 193 0.63 8.12 18.69
N GLY A 194 1.90 7.99 19.03
CA GLY A 194 2.35 7.69 20.39
C GLY A 194 2.20 6.21 20.80
N ARG A 195 2.05 5.30 19.83
CA ARG A 195 1.95 3.84 20.02
C ARG A 195 3.13 3.15 19.31
N PRO A 196 4.38 3.30 19.76
CA PRO A 196 5.54 2.72 19.09
C PRO A 196 5.49 1.18 19.11
N CYS A 197 6.18 0.56 18.15
CA CYS A 197 6.38 -0.88 18.06
C CYS A 197 7.86 -1.20 18.33
N ASP A 198 8.13 -2.31 19.01
CA ASP A 198 9.47 -2.85 19.28
C ASP A 198 10.08 -3.61 18.09
N LYS A 199 9.25 -4.00 17.11
CA LYS A 199 9.68 -4.73 15.91
C LYS A 199 10.39 -3.81 14.91
N PRO A 200 11.36 -4.33 14.13
CA PRO A 200 12.09 -3.55 13.13
C PRO A 200 11.14 -2.94 12.10
N LYS A 201 11.41 -1.72 11.64
CA LYS A 201 10.53 -0.99 10.71
C LYS A 201 11.02 -1.07 9.27
N ASP A 202 12.31 -1.21 9.03
CA ASP A 202 12.98 -1.27 7.74
C ASP A 202 12.90 -2.66 7.09
N THR A 203 11.68 -3.20 6.98
CA THR A 203 11.46 -4.59 6.56
C THR A 203 10.51 -4.76 5.40
N CYS A 204 9.66 -3.79 5.06
CA CYS A 204 8.69 -3.98 3.97
C CYS A 204 9.40 -3.82 2.61
N MET A 205 9.33 -4.86 1.78
CA MET A 205 10.01 -4.91 0.49
C MET A 205 9.04 -4.68 -0.66
N PHE A 206 9.57 -4.19 -1.78
CA PHE A 206 8.85 -3.93 -3.02
C PHE A 206 9.65 -4.47 -4.18
N PHE A 207 8.94 -4.84 -5.26
CA PHE A 207 9.53 -5.54 -6.39
C PHE A 207 9.23 -4.84 -7.72
N GLY A 208 10.06 -5.09 -8.73
CA GLY A 208 9.81 -4.69 -10.11
C GLY A 208 9.66 -3.17 -10.32
N PRO A 209 8.68 -2.71 -11.12
CA PRO A 209 8.44 -1.29 -11.36
C PRO A 209 8.15 -0.48 -10.09
N MET A 210 7.43 -1.06 -9.14
CA MET A 210 7.13 -0.42 -7.85
C MET A 210 8.40 -0.19 -7.03
N ALA A 211 9.32 -1.17 -7.02
CA ALA A 211 10.61 -1.02 -6.35
C ALA A 211 11.40 0.18 -6.87
N LYS A 212 11.46 0.34 -8.20
CA LYS A 212 12.14 1.45 -8.88
C LYS A 212 11.52 2.80 -8.51
N PHE A 213 10.19 2.89 -8.54
CA PHE A 213 9.47 4.10 -8.16
C PHE A 213 9.77 4.51 -6.71
N ILE A 214 9.64 3.56 -5.78
CA ILE A 214 9.87 3.79 -4.35
C ILE A 214 11.28 4.28 -4.07
N ALA A 215 12.29 3.64 -4.67
CA ALA A 215 13.67 4.03 -4.49
C ALA A 215 13.97 5.40 -5.14
N LYS A 216 13.52 5.62 -6.38
CA LYS A 216 13.77 6.87 -7.13
C LYS A 216 13.19 8.09 -6.44
N ARG A 217 12.04 7.95 -5.77
CA ARG A 217 11.31 9.04 -5.11
C ARG A 217 11.67 9.20 -3.63
N GLY A 218 12.52 8.32 -3.09
CA GLY A 218 12.97 8.38 -1.69
C GLY A 218 11.95 7.87 -0.67
N PHE A 219 11.00 7.02 -1.08
CA PHE A 219 10.13 6.27 -0.17
C PHE A 219 10.82 5.03 0.41
N GLY A 220 11.95 4.64 -0.18
CA GLY A 220 12.77 3.52 0.25
C GLY A 220 14.13 3.57 -0.42
N ARG A 221 14.89 2.49 -0.28
CA ARG A 221 16.21 2.32 -0.91
C ARG A 221 16.29 1.00 -1.66
N LEU A 222 17.07 0.95 -2.72
CA LEU A 222 17.35 -0.30 -3.44
C LEU A 222 18.10 -1.28 -2.54
N LEU A 223 17.86 -2.57 -2.78
CA LEU A 223 18.56 -3.69 -2.17
C LEU A 223 19.17 -4.59 -3.25
N SER A 224 20.35 -5.14 -2.94
CA SER A 224 20.81 -6.38 -3.56
C SER A 224 19.97 -7.57 -3.08
N LYS A 225 20.03 -8.69 -3.82
CA LYS A 225 19.33 -9.93 -3.43
C LYS A 225 19.83 -10.44 -2.07
N GLU A 226 21.13 -10.34 -1.82
CA GLU A 226 21.75 -10.74 -0.56
C GLU A 226 21.29 -9.88 0.61
N GLU A 227 21.14 -8.56 0.42
CA GLU A 227 20.57 -7.68 1.45
C GLU A 227 19.08 -7.97 1.69
N ALA A 228 18.31 -8.23 0.64
CA ALA A 228 16.89 -8.57 0.76
C ALA A 228 16.69 -9.86 1.55
N LEU A 229 17.51 -10.89 1.32
CA LEU A 229 17.50 -12.13 2.11
C LEU A 229 17.85 -11.88 3.58
N LYS A 230 18.78 -10.96 3.88
CA LYS A 230 19.08 -10.56 5.27
C LYS A 230 17.92 -9.81 5.93
N VAL A 231 17.21 -8.97 5.18
CA VAL A 231 16.00 -8.29 5.68
C VAL A 231 14.90 -9.31 5.98
N LEU A 232 14.72 -10.30 5.12
CA LEU A 232 13.77 -11.40 5.33
C LEU A 232 14.11 -12.18 6.61
N ASP A 233 15.36 -12.64 6.76
CA ASP A 233 15.84 -13.34 7.96
C ASP A 233 15.68 -12.50 9.24
N HIS A 234 15.96 -11.19 9.17
CA HIS A 234 15.73 -10.28 10.30
C HIS A 234 14.24 -10.17 10.65
N ALA A 235 13.35 -10.09 9.67
CA ALA A 235 11.92 -10.05 9.89
C ALA A 235 11.39 -11.35 10.53
N GLU A 236 11.87 -12.51 10.08
CA GLU A 236 11.52 -13.82 10.63
C GLU A 236 12.00 -13.99 12.08
N LYS A 237 13.26 -13.61 12.37
CA LYS A 237 13.80 -13.59 13.74
C LYS A 237 13.02 -12.66 14.66
N ALA A 238 12.47 -11.58 14.12
CA ALA A 238 11.59 -10.68 14.85
C ALA A 238 10.15 -11.22 15.03
N GLY A 239 9.81 -12.36 14.42
CA GLY A 239 8.47 -12.97 14.46
C GLY A 239 7.43 -12.20 13.65
N LEU A 240 7.84 -11.57 12.54
CA LEU A 240 6.93 -10.90 11.61
C LEU A 240 6.31 -11.92 10.66
N VAL A 241 5.07 -11.63 10.23
CA VAL A 241 4.32 -12.43 9.28
C VAL A 241 4.47 -11.83 7.89
N HIS A 242 4.94 -12.62 6.93
CA HIS A 242 5.08 -12.19 5.54
C HIS A 242 3.70 -12.10 4.88
N CYS A 243 3.39 -10.96 4.27
CA CYS A 243 2.11 -10.73 3.59
C CYS A 243 2.35 -10.10 2.22
N SER A 244 1.68 -10.60 1.19
CA SER A 244 1.71 -10.05 -0.17
C SER A 244 0.32 -10.04 -0.80
N SER A 245 0.14 -9.40 -1.95
CA SER A 245 -1.12 -9.44 -2.71
C SER A 245 -1.42 -10.87 -3.21
N ASN A 246 -2.72 -11.16 -3.39
CA ASN A 246 -3.21 -12.46 -3.85
C ASN A 246 -3.72 -12.44 -5.30
N ILE A 247 -3.20 -11.56 -6.15
CA ILE A 247 -3.79 -11.23 -7.48
C ILE A 247 -2.92 -11.73 -8.66
N GLY A 248 -1.86 -12.51 -8.41
CA GLY A 248 -1.03 -13.07 -9.48
C GLY A 248 0.10 -13.97 -8.98
N GLU A 249 0.87 -14.51 -9.93
CA GLU A 249 2.09 -15.29 -9.65
C GLU A 249 3.23 -14.39 -9.15
N ASP A 250 3.37 -13.20 -9.74
CA ASP A 250 4.32 -12.17 -9.32
C ASP A 250 3.77 -11.29 -8.19
N ILE A 251 4.66 -10.81 -7.32
CA ILE A 251 4.32 -9.92 -6.22
C ILE A 251 4.89 -8.51 -6.44
N GLU A 252 4.13 -7.48 -6.10
CA GLU A 252 4.59 -6.09 -6.16
C GLU A 252 5.24 -5.64 -4.84
N PHE A 253 4.87 -6.28 -3.74
CA PHE A 253 5.37 -5.98 -2.40
C PHE A 253 5.39 -7.22 -1.51
N MET A 254 6.20 -7.18 -0.46
CA MET A 254 6.19 -8.13 0.64
C MET A 254 6.25 -7.35 1.95
N CYS A 255 5.10 -7.27 2.61
CA CYS A 255 4.98 -6.66 3.92
C CYS A 255 5.42 -7.64 5.00
N ASN A 256 6.17 -7.15 5.97
CA ASN A 256 6.64 -7.90 7.13
C ASN A 256 5.86 -7.43 8.36
N CYS A 257 4.69 -8.03 8.57
CA CYS A 257 3.62 -7.51 9.41
C CYS A 257 3.74 -7.96 10.87
N CYS A 258 3.46 -7.05 11.81
CA CYS A 258 3.17 -7.43 13.20
C CYS A 258 1.66 -7.49 13.41
N SER A 259 1.21 -8.35 14.31
CA SER A 259 -0.19 -8.38 14.77
C SER A 259 -0.62 -7.10 15.51
N CYS A 260 0.35 -6.26 15.90
CA CYS A 260 0.16 -5.07 16.70
C CYS A 260 -0.30 -3.83 15.91
N HIS A 261 0.09 -3.69 14.64
CA HIS A 261 -0.14 -2.47 13.85
C HIS A 261 -0.66 -2.76 12.43
N CYS A 262 -0.49 -3.97 11.91
CA CYS A 262 -0.98 -4.30 10.57
C CYS A 262 -2.52 -4.33 10.58
N GLY A 263 -3.15 -3.44 9.81
CA GLY A 263 -4.62 -3.37 9.72
C GLY A 263 -5.26 -4.68 9.23
N ILE A 264 -4.59 -5.38 8.30
CA ILE A 264 -5.05 -6.68 7.78
C ILE A 264 -5.01 -7.76 8.87
N LEU A 265 -3.89 -7.87 9.59
CA LEU A 265 -3.81 -8.88 10.66
C LEU A 265 -4.75 -8.56 11.83
N GLN A 266 -4.95 -7.27 12.14
CA GLN A 266 -5.92 -6.86 13.15
C GLN A 266 -7.35 -7.18 12.72
N SER A 267 -7.71 -6.94 11.45
CA SER A 267 -9.05 -7.26 10.94
C SER A 267 -9.32 -8.76 10.97
N ILE A 268 -8.33 -9.59 10.59
CA ILE A 268 -8.43 -11.05 10.67
C ILE A 268 -8.60 -11.50 12.13
N LYS A 269 -7.78 -10.97 13.04
CA LYS A 269 -7.84 -11.31 14.47
C LYS A 269 -9.17 -10.94 15.12
N SER A 270 -9.81 -9.87 14.63
CA SER A 270 -11.06 -9.34 15.19
C SER A 270 -12.31 -9.89 14.48
N ALA A 271 -12.14 -10.65 13.38
CA ALA A 271 -13.23 -11.21 12.62
C ALA A 271 -13.92 -12.35 13.39
N ALA A 272 -15.24 -12.47 13.21
CA ALA A 272 -16.02 -13.58 13.76
C ALA A 272 -15.55 -14.94 13.23
N VAL A 273 -15.02 -14.97 12.00
CA VAL A 273 -14.46 -16.16 11.35
C VAL A 273 -13.07 -15.82 10.79
N PRO A 274 -12.01 -15.88 11.60
CA PRO A 274 -10.64 -15.52 11.18
C PRO A 274 -10.13 -16.34 9.98
N SER A 275 -10.56 -17.60 9.86
CA SER A 275 -10.20 -18.48 8.74
C SER A 275 -10.69 -17.99 7.37
N GLY A 276 -11.66 -17.08 7.31
CA GLY A 276 -12.11 -16.47 6.07
C GLY A 276 -11.13 -15.44 5.49
N GLY A 277 -10.25 -14.87 6.33
CA GLY A 277 -9.24 -13.90 5.91
C GLY A 277 -7.79 -14.42 5.93
N ALA A 278 -7.57 -15.57 6.59
CA ALA A 278 -6.29 -16.27 6.60
C ALA A 278 -6.54 -17.75 6.24
N THR A 279 -6.40 -18.07 4.95
CA THR A 279 -6.50 -19.45 4.46
C THR A 279 -5.14 -20.12 4.46
N SER A 280 -5.09 -21.38 4.91
CA SER A 280 -3.89 -22.21 4.77
C SER A 280 -3.71 -22.62 3.31
N GLY A 281 -2.48 -22.54 2.80
CA GLY A 281 -2.10 -23.18 1.52
C GLY A 281 -1.96 -24.70 1.63
N PHE A 282 -2.03 -25.25 2.84
CA PHE A 282 -1.91 -26.68 3.12
C PHE A 282 -3.27 -27.32 3.33
N MET A 283 -3.46 -28.49 2.72
CA MET A 283 -4.59 -29.38 2.96
C MET A 283 -4.18 -30.47 3.94
N VAL A 284 -4.98 -30.71 4.98
CA VAL A 284 -4.77 -31.84 5.88
C VAL A 284 -5.25 -33.11 5.18
N MET A 285 -4.33 -34.04 4.96
CA MET A 285 -4.62 -35.41 4.54
C MET A 285 -4.49 -36.30 5.78
N VAL A 286 -5.55 -37.04 6.10
CA VAL A 286 -5.50 -38.09 7.12
C VAL A 286 -5.28 -39.40 6.40
N ASP A 287 -4.17 -40.09 6.66
CA ASP A 287 -4.01 -41.47 6.21
C ASP A 287 -5.02 -42.33 6.97
N GLU A 288 -5.89 -43.02 6.22
CA GLU A 288 -6.72 -44.08 6.78
C GLU A 288 -5.82 -45.31 7.00
N GLU A 289 -5.52 -45.64 8.26
CA GLU A 289 -5.02 -46.98 8.64
C GLU A 289 -6.13 -48.04 8.54
#